data_AF-A0A973CXZ0-F1
#
_entry.id   AF-A0A973CXZ0-F1
#
_cell.length_a   1.000
_cell.length_b   1.000
_cell.length_c   1.000
_cell.angle_alpha   90.00
_cell.angle_beta   90.00
_cell.angle_gamma   90.00
#
_symmetry.space_group_name_H-M   'P 1'
#
loop_
_entity.id
_entity.type
_entity.pdbx_description
1 polymer ?
#
loop_
_entity_poly.entity_id
_entity_poly.type
_entity_poly.pdbx_seq_one_letter_code
_entity_poly.pdbx_strand_id
1 'polypeptide(L)'
;MANSVFGETPYAIRSDLDEATRGAWALLGKPGNWWTGGERAALVAEVRAARDCRFCAERVAALSPHSVSGEHDTASALPAVAIEAAHRLTTDAARLDEKAIRGFNEAGLSDEAYVEIVSVVSTVMGIDSFCDALELSLL
;
A
#
# COMPACT_ATOMS: atom_id res chain seq x y z
N MET A 1 -14.19 10.35 26.94
CA MET A 1 -14.12 10.45 25.46
C MET A 1 -13.24 9.31 25.00
N ALA A 2 -13.66 8.53 23.99
CA ALA A 2 -12.81 7.47 23.46
C ALA A 2 -11.49 8.08 22.96
N ASN A 3 -10.37 7.42 23.22
CA ASN A 3 -9.07 7.89 22.74
C ASN A 3 -9.07 7.83 21.21
N SER A 4 -8.79 8.96 20.56
CA SER A 4 -8.74 9.04 19.10
C SER A 4 -7.65 8.09 18.58
N VAL A 5 -7.92 7.41 17.46
CA VAL A 5 -6.91 6.59 16.78
C VAL A 5 -5.70 7.44 16.35
N PHE A 6 -5.92 8.73 16.10
CA PHE A 6 -4.89 9.69 15.70
C PHE A 6 -4.09 10.29 16.87
N GLY A 7 -4.35 9.87 18.11
CA GLY A 7 -3.68 10.41 19.29
C GLY A 7 -4.07 11.84 19.64
N GLU A 8 -3.18 12.56 20.31
CA GLU A 8 -3.36 13.98 20.60
C GLU A 8 -3.08 14.82 19.35
N THR A 9 -4.03 15.65 18.97
CA THR A 9 -3.95 16.50 17.77
C THR A 9 -4.49 17.91 18.09
N PRO A 10 -3.88 18.98 17.54
CA PRO A 10 -4.43 20.32 17.65
C PRO A 10 -5.67 20.54 16.76
N TYR A 11 -5.98 19.57 15.87
CA TYR A 11 -7.09 19.66 14.93
C TYR A 11 -8.31 18.90 15.45
N ALA A 12 -9.50 19.48 15.23
CA ALA A 12 -10.74 18.78 15.50
C ALA A 12 -11.02 17.75 14.40
N ILE A 13 -10.71 16.47 14.67
CA ILE A 13 -11.03 15.36 13.77
C ILE A 13 -12.47 14.91 14.03
N ARG A 14 -13.26 14.78 12.96
CA ARG A 14 -14.64 14.30 13.08
C ARG A 14 -14.65 12.85 13.59
N SER A 15 -15.59 12.54 14.49
CA SER A 15 -15.67 11.21 15.10
C SER A 15 -15.94 10.08 14.11
N ASP A 16 -16.64 10.36 13.01
CA ASP A 16 -16.90 9.39 11.95
C ASP A 16 -15.63 9.00 11.17
N LEU A 17 -14.66 9.91 11.04
CA LEU A 17 -13.36 9.62 10.44
C LEU A 17 -12.50 8.74 11.37
N ASP A 18 -12.55 9.00 12.68
CA ASP A 18 -11.89 8.16 13.68
C ASP A 18 -12.43 6.72 13.65
N GLU A 19 -13.76 6.59 13.66
CA GLU A 19 -14.45 5.30 13.59
C GLU A 19 -14.14 4.56 12.28
N ALA A 20 -14.22 5.24 11.14
CA ALA A 20 -13.91 4.67 9.83
C ALA A 20 -12.45 4.21 9.74
N THR A 21 -11.50 5.01 10.24
CA THR A 21 -10.07 4.68 10.22
C THR A 21 -9.77 3.48 11.11
N ARG A 22 -10.36 3.44 12.31
CA ARG A 22 -10.25 2.28 13.21
C ARG A 22 -10.84 1.01 12.58
N GLY A 23 -12.00 1.14 11.93
CA GLY A 23 -12.63 0.05 11.19
C GLY A 23 -11.76 -0.46 10.04
N ALA A 24 -11.15 0.45 9.28
CA ALA A 24 -10.24 0.12 8.19
C ALA A 24 -9.01 -0.67 8.69
N TRP A 25 -8.34 -0.22 9.75
CA TRP A 25 -7.22 -0.95 10.35
C TRP A 25 -7.62 -2.33 10.88
N ALA A 26 -8.78 -2.42 11.53
CA ALA A 26 -9.31 -3.71 11.99
C ALA A 26 -9.59 -4.68 10.83
N LEU A 27 -9.98 -4.18 9.65
CA LEU A 27 -10.17 -4.99 8.44
C LEU A 27 -8.84 -5.34 7.74
N LEU A 28 -7.86 -4.44 7.76
CA LEU A 28 -6.52 -4.70 7.22
C LEU A 28 -5.85 -5.87 7.97
N GLY A 29 -6.02 -5.94 9.31
CA GLY A 29 -5.49 -7.02 10.13
C GLY A 29 -6.23 -8.36 10.03
N LYS A 30 -7.38 -8.43 9.34
CA LYS A 30 -8.12 -9.68 9.12
C LYS A 30 -7.69 -10.36 7.83
N PRO A 31 -7.77 -11.69 7.74
CA PRO A 31 -7.56 -12.37 6.46
C PRO A 31 -8.63 -11.95 5.44
N GLY A 32 -8.20 -11.81 4.19
CA GLY A 32 -9.09 -11.77 3.04
C GLY A 32 -9.21 -13.14 2.40
N ASN A 33 -9.54 -13.16 1.12
CA ASN A 33 -9.76 -14.39 0.36
C ASN A 33 -8.44 -14.94 -0.20
N TRP A 34 -7.48 -14.06 -0.50
CA TRP A 34 -6.18 -14.44 -1.07
C TRP A 34 -4.99 -14.18 -0.15
N TRP A 35 -5.12 -13.26 0.80
CA TRP A 35 -4.05 -12.91 1.72
C TRP A 35 -4.48 -13.10 3.17
N THR A 36 -3.62 -13.74 3.96
CA THR A 36 -3.80 -13.82 5.41
C THR A 36 -3.71 -12.43 6.05
N GLY A 37 -4.18 -12.28 7.28
CA GLY A 37 -4.03 -11.02 8.02
C GLY A 37 -2.57 -10.60 8.20
N GLY A 38 -1.66 -11.57 8.37
CA GLY A 38 -0.22 -11.31 8.45
C GLY A 38 0.37 -10.83 7.13
N GLU A 39 -0.04 -11.42 6.00
CA GLU A 39 0.40 -10.98 4.68
C GLU A 39 -0.17 -9.60 4.31
N ARG A 40 -1.41 -9.29 4.72
CA ARG A 40 -1.98 -7.95 4.56
C ARG A 40 -1.24 -6.91 5.39
N ALA A 41 -0.84 -7.24 6.62
CA ALA A 41 0.03 -6.39 7.42
C ALA A 41 1.42 -6.21 6.78
N ALA A 42 1.98 -7.26 6.16
CA ALA A 42 3.21 -7.18 5.38
C ALA A 42 3.04 -6.28 4.13
N LEU A 43 1.90 -6.33 3.45
CA LEU A 43 1.58 -5.41 2.34
C LEU A 43 1.54 -3.95 2.82
N VAL A 44 1.02 -3.66 4.03
CA VAL A 44 1.09 -2.31 4.62
C VAL A 44 2.55 -1.87 4.79
N ALA A 45 3.42 -2.76 5.29
CA ALA A 45 4.85 -2.45 5.43
C ALA A 45 5.51 -2.16 4.07
N GLU A 46 5.18 -2.95 3.03
CA GLU A 46 5.67 -2.70 1.66
C GLU A 46 5.17 -1.38 1.07
N VAL A 47 3.92 -0.99 1.33
CA VAL A 47 3.39 0.32 0.91
C VAL A 47 4.23 1.46 1.49
N ARG A 48 4.54 1.39 2.79
CA ARG A 48 5.36 2.42 3.44
C ARG A 48 6.81 2.38 2.95
N ALA A 49 7.39 1.19 2.79
CA ALA A 49 8.75 1.03 2.28
C ALA A 49 8.92 1.50 0.83
N ALA A 50 7.89 1.35 -0.02
CA ALA A 50 7.92 1.78 -1.40
C ALA A 50 8.16 3.30 -1.55
N ARG A 51 7.78 4.11 -0.55
CA ARG A 51 8.00 5.57 -0.54
C ARG A 51 9.48 5.94 -0.54
N ASP A 52 10.33 5.10 0.07
CA ASP A 52 11.78 5.28 0.19
C ASP A 52 12.60 4.29 -0.65
N CYS A 53 11.92 3.43 -1.45
CA CYS A 53 12.57 2.41 -2.26
C CYS A 53 13.39 3.04 -3.40
N ARG A 54 14.69 2.73 -3.45
CA ARG A 54 15.61 3.31 -4.44
C ARG A 54 15.24 2.95 -5.87
N PHE A 55 14.86 1.70 -6.10
CA PHE A 55 14.45 1.25 -7.43
C PHE A 55 13.11 1.88 -7.87
N CYS A 56 12.16 2.06 -6.95
CA CYS A 56 10.94 2.80 -7.25
C CYS A 56 11.22 4.24 -7.69
N ALA A 57 12.12 4.94 -7.00
CA ALA A 57 12.51 6.30 -7.38
C ALA A 57 13.15 6.35 -8.79
N GLU A 58 14.07 5.42 -9.09
CA GLU A 58 14.68 5.31 -10.42
C GLU A 58 13.63 5.06 -11.51
N ARG A 59 12.69 4.15 -11.25
CA ARG A 59 11.63 3.79 -12.20
C ARG A 59 10.61 4.92 -12.42
N VAL A 60 10.26 5.66 -11.38
CA VAL A 60 9.41 6.86 -11.50
C VAL A 60 10.10 7.92 -12.36
N ALA A 61 11.41 8.12 -12.20
CA ALA A 61 12.18 9.08 -12.99
C ALA A 61 12.36 8.67 -14.46
N ALA A 62 12.30 7.38 -14.78
CA ALA A 62 12.44 6.88 -16.14
C ALA A 62 11.24 7.25 -17.04
N LEU A 63 11.50 7.57 -18.31
CA LEU A 63 10.44 7.83 -19.30
C LEU A 63 9.53 6.61 -19.52
N SER A 64 10.10 5.41 -19.46
CA SER A 64 9.36 4.15 -19.54
C SER A 64 9.71 3.28 -18.34
N PRO A 65 8.72 2.81 -17.54
CA PRO A 65 8.97 1.93 -16.40
C PRO A 65 9.71 0.64 -16.77
N HIS A 66 9.56 0.18 -18.02
CA HIS A 66 10.17 -1.04 -18.53
C HIS A 66 11.61 -0.85 -19.04
N SER A 67 12.11 0.38 -19.07
CA SER A 67 13.47 0.69 -19.52
C SER A 67 14.53 0.54 -18.42
N VAL A 68 14.09 0.41 -17.17
CA VAL A 68 14.96 0.18 -16.01
C VAL A 68 14.66 -1.18 -15.39
N SER A 69 15.66 -1.79 -14.79
CA SER A 69 15.56 -3.07 -14.11
C SER A 69 16.36 -3.01 -12.82
N GLY A 70 15.83 -3.60 -11.76
CA GLY A 70 16.42 -3.54 -10.43
C GLY A 70 15.61 -4.36 -9.44
N GLU A 71 16.05 -4.35 -8.19
CA GLU A 71 15.39 -5.04 -7.09
C GLU A 71 14.80 -4.01 -6.12
N HIS A 72 13.63 -4.31 -5.56
CA HIS A 72 13.02 -3.47 -4.54
C HIS A 72 13.77 -3.57 -3.22
N ASP A 73 13.85 -2.44 -2.52
CA ASP A 73 14.11 -2.44 -1.09
C ASP A 73 12.85 -2.99 -0.40
N THR A 74 12.87 -4.26 0.01
CA THR A 74 11.70 -4.95 0.58
C THR A 74 11.62 -4.80 2.10
N ALA A 75 10.40 -4.80 2.63
CA ALA A 75 10.12 -4.77 4.08
C ALA A 75 9.51 -6.09 4.60
N SER A 76 9.30 -7.06 3.72
CA SER A 76 8.63 -8.32 4.02
C SER A 76 9.22 -9.50 3.24
N ALA A 77 8.67 -10.69 3.50
CA ALA A 77 8.95 -11.93 2.78
C ALA A 77 7.80 -12.34 1.85
N LEU A 78 6.98 -11.39 1.39
CA LEU A 78 5.91 -11.65 0.42
C LEU A 78 6.48 -12.12 -0.92
N PRO A 79 5.67 -12.80 -1.76
CA PRO A 79 6.07 -13.15 -3.12
C PRO A 79 6.52 -11.90 -3.90
N ALA A 80 7.62 -12.01 -4.66
CA ALA A 80 8.21 -10.88 -5.38
C ALA A 80 7.21 -10.15 -6.30
N VAL A 81 6.30 -10.87 -6.95
CA VAL A 81 5.23 -10.30 -7.79
C VAL A 81 4.23 -9.45 -6.98
N ALA A 82 3.95 -9.81 -5.73
CA ALA A 82 3.07 -9.05 -4.85
C ALA A 82 3.76 -7.77 -4.35
N ILE A 83 5.06 -7.86 -4.03
CA ILE A 83 5.89 -6.69 -3.68
C ILE A 83 5.94 -5.72 -4.87
N GLU A 84 6.23 -6.21 -6.07
CA GLU A 84 6.22 -5.40 -7.31
C GLU A 84 4.87 -4.70 -7.52
N ALA A 85 3.76 -5.42 -7.38
CA ALA A 85 2.43 -4.85 -7.49
C ALA A 85 2.17 -3.77 -6.43
N ALA A 86 2.48 -4.03 -5.16
CA ALA A 86 2.29 -3.06 -4.07
C ALA A 86 3.15 -1.80 -4.25
N HIS A 87 4.42 -1.97 -4.64
CA HIS A 87 5.35 -0.86 -4.90
C HIS A 87 4.91 -0.02 -6.09
N ARG A 88 4.48 -0.65 -7.21
CA ARG A 88 3.95 0.09 -8.37
C ARG A 88 2.64 0.79 -8.08
N LEU A 89 1.72 0.16 -7.35
CA LEU A 89 0.47 0.80 -6.93
C LEU A 89 0.72 2.00 -6.01
N THR A 90 1.78 1.97 -5.22
CA THR A 90 2.13 3.06 -4.31
C THR A 90 2.79 4.23 -5.03
N THR A 91 3.72 3.95 -5.95
CA THR A 91 4.63 4.97 -6.51
C THR A 91 4.32 5.37 -7.95
N ASP A 92 3.63 4.51 -8.70
CA ASP A 92 3.52 4.62 -10.15
C ASP A 92 2.21 4.04 -10.72
N ALA A 93 1.11 4.18 -9.97
CA ALA A 93 -0.16 3.58 -10.33
C ALA A 93 -0.71 4.08 -11.68
N ALA A 94 -0.46 5.34 -12.02
CA ALA A 94 -0.94 5.95 -13.26
C ALA A 94 -0.34 5.33 -14.53
N ARG A 95 0.78 4.60 -14.41
CA ARG A 95 1.45 3.90 -15.52
C ARG A 95 1.29 2.38 -15.44
N LEU A 96 0.36 1.87 -14.62
CA LEU A 96 -0.07 0.48 -14.69
C LEU A 96 -1.09 0.31 -15.83
N ASP A 97 -0.72 -0.44 -16.85
CA ASP A 97 -1.56 -0.78 -17.99
C ASP A 97 -1.98 -2.26 -17.97
N GLU A 98 -2.80 -2.66 -18.93
CA GLU A 98 -3.26 -4.05 -19.08
C GLU A 98 -2.09 -5.03 -19.20
N LYS A 99 -1.02 -4.66 -19.91
CA LYS A 99 0.15 -5.51 -20.11
C LYS A 99 0.86 -5.78 -18.78
N ALA A 100 1.01 -4.77 -17.93
CA ALA A 100 1.59 -4.94 -16.60
C ALA A 100 0.75 -5.90 -15.74
N ILE A 101 -0.58 -5.73 -15.72
CA ILE A 101 -1.47 -6.60 -14.93
C ILE A 101 -1.43 -8.04 -15.43
N ARG A 102 -1.46 -8.27 -16.76
CA ARG A 102 -1.27 -9.61 -17.34
C ARG A 102 0.08 -10.22 -16.94
N GLY A 103 1.14 -9.42 -16.93
CA GLY A 103 2.46 -9.85 -16.48
C GLY A 103 2.48 -10.31 -15.01
N PHE A 104 1.70 -9.67 -14.13
CA PHE A 104 1.54 -10.13 -12.75
C PHE A 104 0.85 -11.50 -12.69
N ASN A 105 -0.20 -11.68 -13.48
CA ASN A 105 -0.92 -12.96 -13.59
C ASN A 105 -0.01 -14.09 -14.07
N GLU A 106 0.75 -13.85 -15.14
CA GLU A 106 1.73 -14.80 -15.67
C GLU A 106 2.83 -15.15 -14.64
N ALA A 107 3.17 -14.21 -13.76
CA ALA A 107 4.11 -14.39 -12.65
C ALA A 107 3.47 -15.04 -11.40
N GLY A 108 2.20 -15.45 -11.46
CA GLY A 108 1.51 -16.21 -10.41
C GLY A 108 0.65 -15.37 -9.46
N LEU A 109 0.45 -14.07 -9.72
CA LEU A 109 -0.48 -13.23 -8.96
C LEU A 109 -1.83 -13.16 -9.69
N SER A 110 -2.83 -13.92 -9.25
CA SER A 110 -4.16 -13.88 -9.88
C SER A 110 -4.77 -12.47 -9.84
N ASP A 111 -5.68 -12.20 -10.77
CA ASP A 111 -6.34 -10.89 -10.88
C ASP A 111 -7.07 -10.51 -9.59
N GLU A 112 -7.69 -11.49 -8.92
CA GLU A 112 -8.39 -11.29 -7.66
C GLU A 112 -7.43 -11.04 -6.49
N ALA A 113 -6.31 -11.75 -6.43
CA ALA A 113 -5.26 -11.51 -5.45
C ALA A 113 -4.64 -10.11 -5.65
N TYR A 114 -4.47 -9.67 -6.89
CA TYR A 114 -4.06 -8.31 -7.25
C TYR A 114 -5.10 -7.27 -6.81
N VAL A 115 -6.40 -7.49 -7.05
CA VAL A 115 -7.47 -6.58 -6.59
C VAL A 115 -7.49 -6.44 -5.06
N GLU A 116 -7.18 -7.52 -4.33
CA GLU A 116 -7.04 -7.44 -2.88
C GLU A 116 -5.83 -6.58 -2.46
N ILE A 117 -4.69 -6.66 -3.17
CA ILE A 117 -3.54 -5.75 -2.97
C ILE A 117 -3.96 -4.30 -3.24
N VAL A 118 -4.67 -4.01 -4.34
CA VAL A 118 -5.18 -2.65 -4.66
C VAL A 118 -5.99 -2.09 -3.50
N SER A 119 -6.84 -2.91 -2.90
CA SER A 119 -7.67 -2.52 -1.75
C SER A 119 -6.83 -2.19 -0.52
N VAL A 120 -5.79 -2.97 -0.22
CA VAL A 120 -4.85 -2.68 0.87
C VAL A 120 -4.08 -1.38 0.60
N VAL A 121 -3.46 -1.26 -0.57
CA VAL A 121 -2.63 -0.10 -0.94
C VAL A 121 -3.44 1.20 -0.91
N SER A 122 -4.62 1.22 -1.54
CA SER A 122 -5.47 2.42 -1.57
C SER A 122 -5.96 2.85 -0.18
N THR A 123 -6.29 1.88 0.69
CA THR A 123 -6.70 2.16 2.07
C THR A 123 -5.56 2.77 2.87
N VAL A 124 -4.36 2.17 2.81
CA VAL A 124 -3.17 2.65 3.52
C VAL A 124 -2.77 4.03 3.01
N MET A 125 -2.72 4.22 1.69
CA MET A 125 -2.38 5.51 1.10
C MET A 125 -3.36 6.61 1.51
N GLY A 126 -4.65 6.32 1.59
CA GLY A 126 -5.66 7.28 2.06
C GLY A 126 -5.45 7.69 3.53
N ILE A 127 -5.18 6.72 4.42
CA ILE A 127 -4.95 6.97 5.85
C ILE A 127 -3.62 7.70 6.06
N ASP A 128 -2.54 7.21 5.45
CA ASP A 128 -1.21 7.79 5.62
C ASP A 128 -1.16 9.20 5.03
N SER A 129 -1.79 9.46 3.88
CA SER A 129 -1.86 10.83 3.32
C SER A 129 -2.63 11.79 4.23
N PHE A 130 -3.68 11.31 4.93
CA PHE A 130 -4.39 12.11 5.91
C PHE A 130 -3.49 12.44 7.13
N CYS A 131 -2.73 11.47 7.61
CA CYS A 131 -1.77 11.68 8.70
C CYS A 131 -0.67 12.65 8.29
N ASP A 132 -0.06 12.45 7.12
CA ASP A 132 0.99 13.29 6.56
C ASP A 132 0.52 14.75 6.40
N ALA A 133 -0.70 14.96 5.87
CA ALA A 133 -1.27 16.29 5.66
C ALA A 133 -1.54 17.07 6.97
N LEU A 134 -1.67 16.36 8.09
CA LEU A 134 -1.89 16.93 9.42
C LEU A 134 -0.64 16.84 10.31
N GLU A 135 0.50 16.42 9.76
CA GLU A 135 1.76 16.21 10.49
C GLU A 135 1.61 15.27 11.71
N LEU A 136 0.77 14.24 11.55
CA LEU A 136 0.53 13.22 12.56
C LEU A 136 1.43 12.00 12.33
N SER A 137 1.74 11.28 13.41
CA SER A 137 2.39 9.97 13.30
C SER A 137 1.52 9.00 12.51
N LEU A 138 2.14 8.22 11.63
CA LEU A 138 1.45 7.12 10.96
C LEU A 138 0.93 6.09 11.99
N LEU A 139 -0.26 5.57 11.71
CA LEU A 139 -0.98 4.61 12.54
C LEU A 139 -0.41 3.19 12.44
#